data_AF-A0A9J5XAU5-F1
#
_entry.id   AF-A0A9J5XAU5-F1
#
_cell.length_a   1.000
_cell.length_b   1.000
_cell.length_c   1.000
_cell.angle_alpha   90.00
_cell.angle_beta   90.00
_cell.angle_gamma   90.00
#
_symmetry.space_group_name_H-M   'P 1'
#
loop_
_entity.id
_entity.type
_entity.pdbx_description
1 polymer ?
#
loop_
_entity_poly.entity_id
_entity_poly.type
_entity_poly.pdbx_seq_one_letter_code
_entity_poly.pdbx_strand_id
1 'polypeptide(L)'
;MVWIVYLRPIYSRREGSIGTIVYFSSGYWNINLEEMMEAGVHFGHGTRKWNPKMAPYISAKRSGIHITNLTRTASFFIEACDLVFDTASRENNS
;
A
#
# COMPACT_ATOMS: atom_id res chain seq x y z
N MET A 1 -25.58 28.31 13.28
CA MET A 1 -24.21 28.84 13.36
C MET A 1 -23.46 28.03 14.43
N VAL A 2 -23.01 26.83 14.06
CA VAL A 2 -22.03 26.05 14.83
C VAL A 2 -21.01 25.60 13.79
N TRP A 3 -19.75 25.87 14.10
CA TRP A 3 -18.64 25.99 13.18
C TRP A 3 -18.04 24.63 12.81
N ILE A 4 -17.71 24.51 11.53
CA ILE A 4 -16.81 23.50 10.95
C ILE A 4 -15.39 23.77 11.46
N VAL A 5 -14.72 22.76 12.03
CA VAL A 5 -13.26 22.66 11.92
C VAL A 5 -12.88 21.20 11.66
N TYR A 6 -12.46 20.96 10.42
CA TYR A 6 -11.68 19.82 9.98
C TYR A 6 -10.53 19.54 10.95
N LEU A 7 -10.46 18.31 11.48
CA LEU A 7 -9.21 17.73 11.94
C LEU A 7 -8.78 16.65 10.95
N ARG A 8 -8.30 17.08 9.78
CA ARG A 8 -7.18 16.39 9.14
C ARG A 8 -5.91 17.16 9.53
N PRO A 9 -5.11 16.58 10.42
CA PRO A 9 -3.70 16.45 10.10
C PRO A 9 -3.23 15.03 10.51
N ILE A 10 -2.16 14.41 10.04
CA ILE A 10 -0.84 14.94 9.72
C ILE A 10 -0.19 13.89 8.80
N TYR A 11 0.26 14.28 7.60
CA TYR A 11 1.35 13.55 6.93
C TYR A 11 2.62 13.87 7.73
N SER A 12 2.84 13.16 8.85
CA SER A 12 4.05 13.35 9.64
C SER A 12 5.13 12.51 8.98
N ARG A 13 5.89 13.12 8.08
CA ARG A 13 7.17 12.58 7.63
C ARG A 13 8.11 12.58 8.84
N ARG A 14 8.06 11.54 9.66
CA ARG A 14 9.17 11.24 10.58
C ARG A 14 10.28 10.61 9.76
N GLU A 15 11.30 11.40 9.43
CA GLU A 15 12.59 10.84 9.04
C GLU A 15 13.23 10.27 10.31
N GLY A 16 13.08 8.96 10.50
CA GLY A 16 13.71 8.20 11.57
C GLY A 16 14.66 7.17 10.96
N SER A 17 15.96 7.50 10.99
CA SER A 17 17.05 6.61 10.59
C SER A 17 17.21 5.45 11.57
N ILE A 18 16.63 4.29 11.27
CA ILE A 18 17.11 2.98 11.75
C ILE A 18 16.99 1.98 10.58
N GLY A 19 18.15 1.52 10.09
CA GLY A 19 18.37 0.44 9.12
C GLY A 19 17.25 0.08 8.13
N THR A 20 17.34 0.60 6.89
CA THR A 20 16.88 0.08 5.57
C THR A 20 15.59 -0.76 5.44
N ILE A 21 14.72 -0.85 6.43
CA ILE A 21 13.38 -1.43 6.28
C ILE A 21 12.46 -0.27 5.89
N VAL A 22 11.99 -0.28 4.65
CA VAL A 22 11.13 0.79 4.12
C VAL A 22 9.72 0.61 4.71
N TYR A 23 9.50 1.10 5.93
CA TYR A 23 8.18 1.15 6.54
C TYR A 23 7.33 2.19 5.82
N PHE A 24 6.19 1.75 5.28
CA PHE A 24 5.17 2.68 4.82
C PHE A 24 4.20 2.89 5.98
N SER A 25 4.22 4.10 6.56
CA SER A 25 3.34 4.48 7.67
C SER A 25 2.46 5.66 7.27
N SER A 26 1.19 5.37 7.03
CA SER A 26 0.11 6.32 7.34
C SER A 26 -0.20 6.14 8.83
N GLY A 27 -0.61 7.17 9.56
CA GLY A 27 -0.68 7.19 11.04
C GLY A 27 -1.48 6.07 11.72
N TYR A 28 -2.20 5.23 10.95
CA TYR A 28 -2.98 4.09 11.40
C TYR A 28 -2.52 2.73 10.87
N TRP A 29 -1.78 2.68 9.75
CA TRP A 29 -1.40 1.42 9.09
C TRP A 29 0.11 1.25 9.13
N ASN A 30 0.57 0.15 9.73
CA ASN A 30 1.97 -0.24 9.70
C ASN A 30 2.12 -1.39 8.71
N ILE A 31 2.83 -1.16 7.60
CA ILE A 31 3.09 -2.16 6.57
C ILE A 31 4.60 -2.30 6.39
N ASN A 32 5.08 -3.53 6.55
CA ASN A 32 6.48 -3.91 6.36
C ASN A 32 6.67 -4.65 5.03
N LEU A 33 7.60 -4.18 4.19
CA LEU A 33 7.94 -4.85 2.92
C LEU A 33 8.51 -6.26 3.13
N GLU A 34 9.21 -6.49 4.24
CA GLU A 34 9.78 -7.80 4.57
C GLU A 34 8.66 -8.81 4.81
N GLU A 35 7.65 -8.45 5.59
CA GLU A 35 6.46 -9.28 5.82
C GLU A 35 5.70 -9.55 4.51
N MET A 36 5.58 -8.56 3.63
CA MET A 36 4.98 -8.76 2.29
C MET A 36 5.82 -9.71 1.42
N MET A 37 7.13 -9.70 1.58
CA MET A 37 8.04 -10.59 0.87
C MET A 37 7.91 -12.03 1.38
N GLU A 38 7.92 -12.22 2.70
CA GLU A 38 7.73 -13.51 3.37
C GLU A 38 6.35 -14.11 3.09
N ALA A 39 5.31 -13.28 3.09
CA ALA A 39 3.95 -13.68 2.71
C ALA A 39 3.80 -13.99 1.21
N GLY A 40 4.83 -13.73 0.38
CA GLY A 40 4.82 -14.06 -1.05
C GLY A 40 3.98 -13.12 -1.92
N VAL A 41 3.66 -11.90 -1.46
CA VAL A 41 2.82 -10.92 -2.19
C VAL A 41 3.43 -10.50 -3.54
N HIS A 42 4.76 -10.62 -3.66
CA HIS A 42 5.51 -10.27 -4.86
C HIS A 42 5.35 -11.27 -6.02
N PHE A 43 4.79 -12.45 -5.78
CA PHE A 43 4.58 -13.44 -6.83
C PHE A 43 3.32 -13.13 -7.65
N GLY A 44 3.53 -12.73 -8.90
CA GLY A 44 2.46 -12.46 -9.87
C GLY A 44 2.11 -13.66 -10.75
N HIS A 45 1.36 -13.40 -11.83
CA HIS A 45 0.96 -14.44 -12.78
C HIS A 45 2.12 -14.98 -13.62
N GLY A 46 1.94 -16.21 -14.12
CA GLY A 46 2.80 -16.82 -15.11
C GLY A 46 2.87 -16.02 -16.41
N THR A 47 4.04 -15.97 -17.01
CA THR A 47 4.36 -15.04 -18.11
C THR A 47 3.67 -15.33 -19.44
N ARG A 48 3.00 -16.47 -19.54
CA ARG A 48 2.21 -16.89 -20.71
C ARG A 48 0.73 -16.52 -20.61
N LYS A 49 0.21 -16.30 -19.39
CA LYS A 49 -1.20 -15.95 -19.13
C LYS A 49 -1.24 -14.79 -18.15
N TRP A 50 -0.98 -13.59 -18.66
CA TRP A 50 -0.99 -12.36 -17.87
C TRP A 50 -1.76 -11.26 -18.61
N ASN A 51 -2.28 -10.29 -17.86
CA ASN A 51 -2.96 -9.12 -18.42
C ASN A 51 -1.93 -8.02 -18.75
N PRO A 52 -1.80 -7.56 -20.02
CA PRO A 52 -0.86 -6.50 -20.40
C PRO A 52 -0.96 -5.21 -19.57
N LYS A 53 -2.15 -4.90 -19.03
CA LYS A 53 -2.36 -3.75 -18.13
C LYS A 53 -1.56 -3.84 -16.83
N MET A 54 -1.04 -5.01 -16.47
CA MET A 54 -0.19 -5.21 -15.31
C MET A 54 1.27 -4.79 -15.53
N ALA A 55 1.68 -4.47 -16.77
CA ALA A 55 3.05 -4.13 -17.11
C ALA A 55 3.67 -3.05 -16.18
N PRO A 56 2.97 -1.96 -15.81
CA PRO A 56 3.51 -0.92 -14.94
C PRO A 56 3.77 -1.36 -13.49
N TYR A 57 3.22 -2.50 -13.06
CA TYR A 57 3.33 -3.01 -11.68
C TYR A 57 4.32 -4.17 -11.56
N ILE A 58 4.85 -4.65 -12.69
CA ILE A 58 5.82 -5.75 -12.75
C ILE A 58 7.23 -5.15 -12.66
N SER A 59 8.01 -5.62 -11.69
CA SER A 59 9.41 -5.20 -11.49
C SER A 59 10.38 -6.10 -12.27
N ALA A 60 10.11 -7.40 -12.33
CA ALA A 60 10.98 -8.37 -12.96
C ALA A 60 10.21 -9.62 -13.42
N LYS A 61 10.90 -10.48 -14.16
CA LYS A 61 10.43 -11.82 -14.55
C LYS A 61 11.50 -12.83 -14.17
N ARG A 62 11.13 -13.87 -13.42
CA ARG A 62 12.05 -14.96 -13.03
C ARG A 62 11.34 -16.30 -13.15
N SER A 63 12.02 -17.29 -13.75
CA SER A 63 11.50 -18.66 -13.86
C SER A 63 10.08 -18.77 -14.45
N GLY A 64 9.74 -17.89 -15.40
CA GLY A 64 8.43 -17.88 -16.03
C GLY A 64 7.30 -17.23 -15.23
N ILE A 65 7.59 -16.63 -14.07
CA ILE A 65 6.65 -15.90 -13.20
C ILE A 65 6.99 -14.40 -13.21
N HIS A 66 5.98 -13.54 -13.24
CA HIS A 66 6.16 -12.11 -13.05
C HIS A 66 6.33 -11.78 -11.56
N ILE A 67 7.29 -10.92 -11.25
CA ILE A 67 7.49 -10.39 -9.90
C ILE A 67 6.89 -8.98 -9.87
N THR A 68 5.99 -8.74 -8.92
CA THR A 68 5.35 -7.44 -8.73
C THR A 68 6.20 -6.53 -7.85
N ASN A 69 6.07 -5.22 -8.04
CA ASN A 69 6.79 -4.23 -7.26
C ASN A 69 6.12 -4.01 -5.90
N LEU A 70 6.70 -4.57 -4.82
CA LEU A 70 6.15 -4.46 -3.47
C LEU A 70 6.07 -3.02 -2.95
N THR A 71 7.02 -2.15 -3.30
CA THR A 71 6.99 -0.71 -2.93
C THR A 71 5.72 -0.03 -3.46
N ARG A 72 5.38 -0.30 -4.73
CA ARG A 72 4.14 0.22 -5.33
C ARG A 72 2.91 -0.42 -4.70
N THR A 73 2.92 -1.73 -4.50
CA THR A 73 1.82 -2.46 -3.86
C THR A 73 1.53 -1.92 -2.44
N ALA A 74 2.57 -1.69 -1.64
CA ALA A 74 2.44 -1.16 -0.29
C ALA A 74 1.81 0.24 -0.28
N SER A 75 2.22 1.10 -1.23
CA SER A 75 1.66 2.46 -1.36
C SER A 75 0.16 2.42 -1.70
N PHE A 76 -0.24 1.60 -2.67
CA PHE A 76 -1.65 1.44 -3.02
C PHE A 76 -2.47 0.75 -1.94
N PHE A 77 -1.85 -0.15 -1.18
CA PHE A 77 -2.52 -0.85 -0.08
C PHE A 77 -2.91 0.14 1.04
N ILE A 78 -2.02 1.08 1.39
CA ILE A 78 -2.35 2.17 2.33
C ILE A 78 -3.53 3.00 1.83
N GLU A 79 -3.46 3.44 0.57
CA GLU A 79 -4.52 4.26 -0.03
C GLU A 79 -5.88 3.53 0.00
N ALA A 80 -5.89 2.23 -0.30
CA ALA A 80 -7.08 1.40 -0.21
C ALA A 80 -7.60 1.27 1.22
N CYS A 81 -6.72 1.04 2.21
CA CYS A 81 -7.09 0.98 3.61
C CYS A 81 -7.68 2.31 4.11
N ASP A 82 -7.08 3.43 3.74
CA ASP A 82 -7.57 4.77 4.07
C ASP A 82 -8.95 5.02 3.46
N LEU A 83 -9.17 4.64 2.19
CA LEU A 83 -10.47 4.76 1.54
C LEU A 83 -11.55 3.91 2.23
N VAL A 84 -11.26 2.65 2.54
CA VAL A 84 -12.21 1.75 3.21
C VAL A 84 -12.56 2.30 4.59
N PHE A 85 -11.57 2.77 5.36
CA PHE A 85 -11.79 3.37 6.67
C PHE A 85 -12.64 4.66 6.58
N ASP A 86 -12.34 5.54 5.62
CA ASP A 86 -13.11 6.76 5.37
C ASP A 86 -14.56 6.43 4.98
N THR A 87 -14.80 5.39 4.19
CA THR A 87 -16.18 4.99 3.83
C THR A 87 -16.95 4.39 5.01
N ALA A 88 -16.33 3.51 5.79
CA ALA A 88 -16.97 2.88 6.96
C ALA A 88 -17.32 3.91 8.05
N SER A 89 -16.47 4.90 8.26
CA SER A 89 -16.74 5.98 9.22
C SER A 89 -17.87 6.93 8.78
N ARG A 90 -18.15 7.06 7.48
CA ARG A 90 -19.26 7.87 6.97
C ARG A 90 -20.62 7.19 7.14
N GLU A 91 -20.71 5.89 6.89
CA GLU A 91 -21.95 5.10 7.05
C GLU A 91 -22.47 5.12 8.51
N ASN A 92 -21.57 5.07 9.50
CA ASN A 92 -21.96 5.13 10.91
C ASN A 92 -22.56 6.49 11.36
N ASN A 93 -22.57 7.50 10.48
CA ASN A 93 -23.09 8.84 10.75
C ASN A 93 -24.33 9.20 9.90
N SER A 94 -24.98 8.20 9.28
CA SER A 94 -26.17 8.37 8.43
C SER A 94 -27.44 7.80 9.06
#